data_AF-A0A520HFQ8-F1
#
_entry.id   AF-A0A520HFQ8-F1
#
_cell.length_a   1.000
_cell.length_b   1.000
_cell.length_c   1.000
_cell.angle_alpha   90.00
_cell.angle_beta   90.00
_cell.angle_gamma   90.00
#
_symmetry.space_group_name_H-M   'P 1'
#
loop_
_entity.id
_entity.type
_entity.pdbx_description
1 polymer ?
#
loop_
_entity_poly.entity_id
_entity_poly.type
_entity_poly.pdbx_seq_one_letter_code
_entity_poly.pdbx_strand_id
1 'polypeptide(L)'
;MMLSLRTMLGTGGSTSGASMTLRFVFGAESFVATLSNDALPVVRGDGPSDVVVTTDPVTLASVIYGKRPVEDAEAEGSLSLAGDRAAFARFVDLFDLPPKAVVE
;
A
#
# COMPACT_ATOMS: atom_id res chain seq x y z
N MET A 1 18.36 -6.04 8.41
CA MET A 1 17.84 -4.68 8.57
C MET A 1 16.44 -4.65 7.99
N MET A 2 15.39 -4.66 8.82
CA MET A 2 14.01 -4.84 8.33
C MET A 2 12.93 -4.30 9.29
N LEU A 3 13.31 -3.41 10.22
CA LEU A 3 12.36 -2.84 11.19
C LEU A 3 11.69 -1.56 10.66
N SER A 4 12.26 -0.90 9.65
CA SER A 4 11.83 0.43 9.20
C SER A 4 10.54 0.43 8.37
N LEU A 5 10.18 -0.70 7.74
CA LEU A 5 8.95 -0.83 6.93
C LEU A 5 7.68 -0.94 7.79
N ARG A 6 7.77 -1.57 8.99
CA ARG A 6 6.64 -1.72 9.91
C ARG A 6 6.16 -0.38 10.47
N THR A 7 7.07 0.57 10.65
CA THR A 7 6.75 1.91 11.17
C THR A 7 6.19 2.84 10.10
N MET A 8 6.61 2.71 8.83
CA MET A 8 6.12 3.57 7.73
C MET A 8 4.65 3.33 7.36
N LEU A 9 4.14 2.12 7.60
CA LEU A 9 2.76 1.72 7.26
C LEU A 9 1.76 1.92 8.42
N GLY A 10 2.21 2.46 9.56
CA GLY A 10 1.44 2.50 10.81
C GLY A 10 0.73 3.82 11.12
N THR A 11 0.83 4.85 10.29
CA THR A 11 0.23 6.16 10.57
C THR A 11 -0.22 6.83 9.29
N GLY A 12 -1.51 6.76 8.97
CA GLY A 12 -2.01 7.39 7.76
C GLY A 12 -3.52 7.35 7.61
N GLY A 13 -4.24 8.03 8.51
CA GLY A 13 -5.59 8.53 8.23
C GLY A 13 -6.77 7.65 8.63
N SER A 14 -7.87 8.31 9.02
CA SER A 14 -9.14 7.68 9.37
C SER A 14 -9.69 6.82 8.25
N THR A 15 -9.57 5.51 8.39
CA THR A 15 -10.18 4.51 7.53
C THR A 15 -11.63 4.30 7.97
N SER A 16 -12.53 5.18 7.56
CA SER A 16 -13.95 5.03 7.88
C SER A 16 -14.51 3.79 7.15
N GLY A 17 -14.42 2.61 7.78
CA GLY A 17 -15.05 1.35 7.37
C GLY A 17 -14.43 0.58 6.20
N ALA A 18 -13.26 0.99 5.67
CA ALA A 18 -12.62 0.28 4.56
C ALA A 18 -11.79 -0.91 5.06
N SER A 19 -12.14 -2.13 4.64
CA SER A 19 -11.30 -3.32 4.81
C SER A 19 -10.78 -3.81 3.47
N MET A 20 -9.47 -3.98 3.33
CA MET A 20 -8.84 -4.53 2.12
C MET A 20 -7.54 -5.27 2.45
N THR A 21 -7.19 -6.28 1.67
CA THR A 21 -5.96 -7.05 1.83
C THR A 21 -5.08 -6.94 0.60
N LEU A 22 -3.88 -6.42 0.78
CA LEU A 22 -2.89 -6.25 -0.30
C LEU A 22 -1.68 -7.13 -0.04
N ARG A 23 -1.24 -7.84 -1.07
CA ARG A 23 0.00 -8.60 -1.05
C ARG A 23 1.09 -7.81 -1.78
N PHE A 24 2.14 -7.44 -1.09
CA PHE A 24 3.34 -6.86 -1.67
C PHE A 24 4.37 -7.95 -1.95
N VAL A 25 4.88 -8.00 -3.17
CA VAL A 25 5.91 -8.93 -3.62
C VAL A 25 7.14 -8.12 -4.00
N PHE A 26 8.23 -8.31 -3.25
CA PHE A 26 9.53 -7.68 -3.47
C PHE A 26 10.53 -8.77 -3.85
N GLY A 27 10.72 -9.00 -5.15
CA GLY A 27 11.56 -10.09 -5.64
C GLY A 27 11.06 -11.46 -5.16
N ALA A 28 11.85 -12.13 -4.31
CA ALA A 28 11.51 -13.44 -3.74
C ALA A 28 10.71 -13.36 -2.42
N GLU A 29 10.57 -12.18 -1.83
CA GLU A 29 9.88 -11.99 -0.57
C GLU A 29 8.46 -11.47 -0.80
N SER A 30 7.52 -11.93 0.02
CA SER A 30 6.15 -11.43 -0.03
C SER A 30 5.62 -11.08 1.35
N PHE A 31 4.74 -10.09 1.38
CA PHE A 31 4.14 -9.51 2.57
C PHE A 31 2.67 -9.29 2.32
N VAL A 32 1.82 -9.56 3.29
CA VAL A 32 0.39 -9.29 3.26
C VAL A 32 0.10 -8.17 4.23
N ALA A 33 -0.46 -7.08 3.72
CA ALA A 33 -0.96 -5.96 4.49
C ALA A 33 -2.48 -6.03 4.51
N THR A 34 -3.07 -6.07 5.70
CA THR A 34 -4.53 -6.11 5.85
C THR A 34 -4.98 -4.81 6.50
N LEU A 35 -5.74 -3.99 5.78
CA LEU A 35 -6.35 -2.79 6.31
C LEU A 35 -7.63 -3.14 7.06
N SER A 36 -7.72 -2.77 8.34
CA SER A 36 -8.91 -2.96 9.17
C SER A 36 -8.88 -2.02 10.38
N ASN A 37 -9.99 -1.30 10.64
CA ASN A 37 -10.19 -0.45 11.82
C ASN A 37 -9.00 0.49 12.14
N ASP A 38 -8.54 1.26 11.14
CA ASP A 38 -7.40 2.18 11.24
C ASP A 38 -6.02 1.54 11.44
N ALA A 39 -5.97 0.21 11.42
CA ALA A 39 -4.72 -0.53 11.48
C ALA A 39 -4.39 -1.13 10.12
N LEU A 40 -3.10 -1.16 9.81
CA LEU A 40 -2.54 -1.86 8.66
C LEU A 40 -1.47 -2.86 9.16
N PRO A 41 -1.86 -3.95 9.83
CA PRO A 41 -0.93 -5.04 10.11
C PRO A 41 -0.31 -5.58 8.82
N VAL A 42 1.02 -5.70 8.83
CA VAL A 42 1.78 -6.31 7.76
C VAL A 42 2.46 -7.57 8.28
N VAL A 43 2.21 -8.68 7.61
CA VAL A 43 2.81 -9.98 7.91
C VAL A 43 3.59 -10.48 6.71
N ARG A 44 4.71 -11.14 6.93
CA ARG A 44 5.46 -11.79 5.85
C ARG A 44 4.73 -13.06 5.43
N GLY A 45 4.50 -13.25 4.14
CA GLY A 45 3.89 -14.45 3.58
C GLY A 45 3.15 -14.23 2.26
N ASP A 46 2.57 -15.32 1.78
CA ASP A 46 1.88 -15.43 0.50
C ASP A 46 0.35 -15.64 0.60
N GLY A 47 -0.23 -15.18 1.71
CA GLY A 47 -1.65 -15.33 2.00
C GLY A 47 -2.61 -14.67 0.99
N PRO A 48 -3.92 -14.93 1.12
CA PRO A 48 -4.94 -14.41 0.22
C PRO A 48 -4.98 -12.88 0.25
N SER A 49 -5.17 -12.28 -0.93
CA SER A 49 -5.18 -10.83 -1.12
C SER A 49 -6.12 -10.43 -2.26
N ASP A 50 -6.75 -9.27 -2.11
CA ASP A 50 -7.57 -8.64 -3.15
C ASP A 50 -6.71 -8.05 -4.28
N VAL A 51 -5.48 -7.64 -3.93
CA VAL A 51 -4.50 -7.07 -4.86
C VAL A 51 -3.13 -7.64 -4.57
N VAL A 52 -2.41 -8.01 -5.63
CA VAL A 52 -0.98 -8.33 -5.59
C VAL A 52 -0.22 -7.20 -6.26
N VAL A 53 0.67 -6.58 -5.50
CA VAL A 53 1.55 -5.48 -5.90
C VAL A 53 2.96 -6.03 -6.00
N THR A 54 3.47 -6.18 -7.21
CA THR A 54 4.85 -6.60 -7.44
C THR A 54 5.68 -5.38 -7.78
N THR A 55 6.63 -5.03 -6.92
CA THR A 55 7.47 -3.84 -7.09
C THR A 55 8.71 -3.95 -6.21
N ASP A 56 9.48 -2.87 -6.08
CA ASP A 56 10.58 -2.73 -5.14
C ASP A 56 10.28 -1.64 -4.10
N PRO A 57 10.92 -1.68 -2.92
CA PRO A 57 10.60 -0.75 -1.83
C PRO A 57 10.79 0.72 -2.21
N VAL A 58 11.73 1.01 -3.12
CA VAL A 58 12.06 2.37 -3.57
C VAL A 58 10.95 2.89 -4.49
N THR A 59 10.51 2.09 -5.46
CA THR A 59 9.38 2.44 -6.33
C THR A 59 8.10 2.59 -5.52
N LEU A 60 7.82 1.67 -4.59
CA LEU A 60 6.64 1.75 -3.73
C LEU A 60 6.62 3.04 -2.89
N ALA A 61 7.75 3.39 -2.26
CA ALA A 61 7.87 4.65 -1.52
C ALA A 61 7.69 5.88 -2.42
N SER A 62 8.15 5.82 -3.67
CA SER A 62 7.98 6.91 -4.64
C SER A 62 6.52 7.06 -5.11
N VAL A 63 5.77 5.95 -5.21
CA VAL A 63 4.33 5.97 -5.53
C VAL A 63 3.53 6.51 -4.35
N ILE A 64 3.80 6.03 -3.13
CA ILE A 64 3.07 6.41 -1.92
C ILE A 64 3.40 7.86 -1.50
N TYR A 65 4.67 8.24 -1.44
CA TYR A 65 5.09 9.56 -0.93
C TYR A 65 5.46 10.55 -2.02
N GLY A 66 6.01 10.07 -3.13
CA GLY A 66 6.43 10.93 -4.26
C GLY A 66 5.29 11.30 -5.20
N LYS A 67 4.06 10.84 -4.93
CA LYS A 67 2.87 10.99 -5.80
C LYS A 67 3.14 10.55 -7.24
N ARG A 68 4.04 9.58 -7.44
CA ARG A 68 4.28 9.01 -8.77
C ARG A 68 3.02 8.26 -9.22
N PRO A 69 2.49 8.53 -10.43
CA PRO A 69 1.35 7.78 -10.95
C PRO A 69 1.69 6.29 -11.05
N VAL A 70 0.75 5.43 -10.64
CA VAL A 70 0.87 3.98 -10.74
C VAL A 70 1.10 3.55 -12.20
N GLU A 71 0.38 4.18 -13.12
CA GLU A 71 0.47 3.90 -14.57
C GLU A 71 1.87 4.13 -15.12
N ASP A 72 2.59 5.13 -14.61
CA ASP A 72 3.96 5.44 -15.01
C ASP A 72 4.94 4.36 -14.51
N ALA A 73 4.76 3.91 -13.26
CA ALA A 73 5.56 2.81 -12.71
C ALA A 73 5.24 1.45 -13.37
N GLU A 74 3.99 1.21 -13.79
CA GLU A 74 3.62 0.02 -14.58
C GLU A 74 4.19 0.08 -15.99
N ALA A 75 4.16 1.24 -16.66
CA ALA A 75 4.73 1.42 -17.99
C ALA A 75 6.25 1.21 -18.02
N GLU A 76 6.95 1.57 -16.93
CA GLU A 76 8.39 1.36 -16.77
C GLU A 76 8.74 -0.09 -16.37
N GLY A 77 7.74 -0.90 -16.00
CA GLY A 77 7.93 -2.28 -15.54
C GLY A 77 8.48 -2.39 -14.11
N SER A 78 8.56 -1.29 -13.37
CA SER A 78 9.00 -1.24 -11.97
C SER A 78 7.88 -1.55 -10.97
N LEU A 79 6.64 -1.54 -11.42
CA LEU A 79 5.46 -1.90 -10.65
C LEU A 79 4.53 -2.76 -11.49
N SER A 80 3.85 -3.71 -10.87
CA SER A 80 2.79 -4.48 -11.52
C SER A 80 1.67 -4.76 -10.52
N LEU A 81 0.44 -4.46 -10.92
CA LEU A 81 -0.76 -4.76 -10.15
C LEU A 81 -1.55 -5.91 -10.76
N ALA A 82 -1.86 -6.89 -9.94
CA ALA A 82 -2.80 -7.96 -10.25
C ALA A 82 -3.97 -7.94 -9.26
N GLY A 83 -5.21 -8.06 -9.75
CA GLY A 83 -6.42 -7.97 -8.93
C GLY A 83 -7.09 -6.60 -9.00
N ASP A 84 -7.60 -6.10 -7.86
CA ASP A 84 -8.40 -4.87 -7.80
C ASP A 84 -7.51 -3.60 -7.76
N ARG A 85 -7.22 -3.04 -8.95
CA ARG A 85 -6.44 -1.80 -9.05
C ARG A 85 -7.09 -0.60 -8.36
N ALA A 86 -8.42 -0.56 -8.29
CA ALA A 86 -9.12 0.54 -7.62
C ALA A 86 -8.93 0.47 -6.10
N ALA A 87 -8.83 -0.73 -5.52
CA ALA A 87 -8.47 -0.91 -4.12
C ALA A 87 -7.05 -0.40 -3.84
N PHE A 88 -6.07 -0.66 -4.71
CA PHE A 88 -4.72 -0.11 -4.56
C PHE A 88 -4.68 1.42 -4.68
N ALA A 89 -5.42 2.00 -5.63
CA ALA A 89 -5.52 3.45 -5.75
C ALA A 89 -6.10 4.10 -4.48
N ARG A 90 -7.17 3.51 -3.91
CA ARG A 90 -7.74 3.93 -2.61
C ARG A 90 -6.72 3.79 -1.48
N PHE A 91 -5.95 2.70 -1.48
CA PHE A 91 -4.88 2.51 -0.50
C PHE A 91 -3.85 3.64 -0.56
N VAL A 92 -3.35 4.00 -1.75
CA VAL A 92 -2.41 5.12 -1.92
C VAL A 92 -3.03 6.44 -1.46
N ASP A 93 -4.31 6.69 -1.78
CA ASP A 93 -5.04 7.90 -1.36
C ASP A 93 -5.17 8.02 0.16
N LEU A 94 -5.29 6.91 0.90
CA LEU A 94 -5.25 6.91 2.37
C LEU A 94 -3.92 7.43 2.94
N PHE A 95 -2.80 7.14 2.28
CA PHE A 95 -1.49 7.66 2.67
C PHE A 95 -1.28 9.12 2.21
N ASP A 96 -2.01 9.56 1.18
CA ASP A 96 -2.02 10.94 0.71
C ASP A 96 -2.94 11.87 1.53
N LEU A 97 -3.62 11.35 2.57
CA LEU A 97 -4.80 11.97 3.18
C LEU A 97 -4.69 13.51 3.32
N PRO A 98 -5.72 14.27 2.89
CA PRO A 98 -5.66 15.73 2.73
C PRO A 98 -5.45 16.50 4.05
N PRO A 99 -5.04 17.78 4.01
CA PRO A 99 -4.87 18.61 5.20
C PRO A 99 -6.17 18.64 6.03
N LYS A 100 -6.06 18.18 7.29
CA LYS A 100 -7.04 18.23 8.39
C LYS A 100 -8.51 18.04 7.98
N ALA A 101 -9.08 16.90 8.38
CA ALA A 101 -10.50 16.88 8.71
C ALA A 101 -10.78 18.02 9.70
N VAL A 102 -11.52 19.05 9.26
CA VAL A 102 -12.20 19.95 10.19
C VAL A 102 -13.20 19.08 10.94
N VAL A 103 -12.86 18.78 12.19
CA VAL A 103 -13.82 18.31 13.18
C VAL A 103 -14.75 19.51 13.43
N GLU A 104 -16.00 19.39 13.00
CA GLU A 104 -17.09 20.24 13.52
C GLU A 104 -17.55 19.72 14.88
#